data_AF-A0A251YTW7-F1
#
_entry.id   AF-A0A251YTW7-F1
#
_cell.length_a   1.000
_cell.length_b   1.000
_cell.length_c   1.000
_cell.angle_alpha   90.00
_cell.angle_beta   90.00
_cell.angle_gamma   90.00
#
_symmetry.space_group_name_H-M   'P 1'
#
loop_
_entity.id
_entity.type
_entity.pdbx_description
1 polymer ?
#
loop_
_entity_poly.entity_id
_entity_poly.type
_entity_poly.pdbx_seq_one_letter_code
_entity_poly.pdbx_strand_id
1 'polypeptide(L)'
;MPVPSRDADAYAVLRVEPSASQDEIRRAYRRRVRDAHPDMGGSADEFQAVRDAFEAVGDPESRARYERTLREAPAPEDPVGRAHPASPPSGYDGDSWDPASRRGRPGAPRERPAARTRSFGHPGGFARLRYLSLVREWLADPAEPSVPAAPVPPRGGRAMADRPEPYVRRIRAVAPPVTAALVALVVLVSGLGVVPAVVGLVVGAAVGLAGAGPLGSAWYRAEEPRRRAAERLQEEVLAHERALRAYPDLMAAYSARLARLEELRRRFEADAYAPDLVADVPAAAAESLRAAVAQEETARELMELGPSYAFWNGVAVPRSGDAIDHLVLGPQGLVAVESVPGGAAAAADPSARDAALRSLDRRARALAREMEVPVVGLVLSLPSGILGAAPVVLHAADDPQALPAYAVARTLLADHVAAGLPGLHAMDPERLLAVRTRLVLDARFV
;
A
#
# COMPACT_ATOMS: atom_id res chain seq x y z
N MET A 1 -56.96 12.06 -21.01
CA MET A 1 -56.21 10.82 -21.31
C MET A 1 -55.01 11.19 -22.19
N PRO A 2 -53.79 10.68 -21.97
CA PRO A 2 -53.23 9.97 -20.80
C PRO A 2 -51.99 10.69 -20.19
N VAL A 3 -51.60 10.30 -18.97
CA VAL A 3 -50.36 10.72 -18.28
C VAL A 3 -49.22 9.79 -18.72
N PRO A 4 -48.05 10.30 -19.15
CA PRO A 4 -46.80 10.13 -18.38
C PRO A 4 -45.79 11.30 -18.55
N SER A 5 -44.88 11.61 -17.61
CA SER A 5 -43.61 10.89 -17.38
C SER A 5 -43.04 11.15 -15.97
N ARG A 6 -42.96 10.08 -15.16
CA ARG A 6 -41.95 9.89 -14.11
C ARG A 6 -40.91 8.97 -14.74
N ASP A 7 -39.73 9.50 -15.05
CA ASP A 7 -38.63 8.74 -15.65
C ASP A 7 -38.14 7.67 -14.65
N ALA A 8 -38.27 6.36 -14.84
CA ALA A 8 -39.06 5.55 -15.75
C ALA A 8 -39.35 4.25 -14.96
N ASP A 9 -40.59 3.78 -14.91
CA ASP A 9 -40.90 2.54 -14.18
C ASP A 9 -40.00 1.41 -14.69
N ALA A 10 -39.14 0.87 -13.82
CA ALA A 10 -38.14 -0.14 -14.17
C ALA A 10 -38.76 -1.34 -14.89
N TYR A 11 -40.00 -1.71 -14.51
CA TYR A 11 -40.76 -2.77 -15.17
C TYR A 11 -41.17 -2.38 -16.60
N ALA A 12 -41.63 -1.15 -16.81
CA ALA A 12 -41.98 -0.62 -18.12
C ALA A 12 -40.74 -0.50 -19.03
N VAL A 13 -39.59 -0.07 -18.50
CA VAL A 13 -38.33 0.04 -19.26
C VAL A 13 -37.84 -1.34 -19.69
N LEU A 14 -37.91 -2.33 -18.81
CA LEU A 14 -37.56 -3.73 -19.13
C LEU A 14 -38.65 -4.44 -19.96
N ARG A 15 -39.82 -3.82 -20.14
CA ARG A 15 -41.00 -4.35 -20.84
C ARG A 15 -41.46 -5.68 -20.23
N VAL A 16 -41.61 -5.69 -18.90
CA VAL A 16 -42.11 -6.83 -18.11
C VAL A 16 -43.19 -6.36 -17.13
N GLU A 17 -44.08 -7.25 -16.74
CA GLU A 17 -45.07 -6.97 -15.70
C GLU A 17 -44.40 -6.83 -14.31
N PRO A 18 -44.94 -6.00 -13.39
CA PRO A 18 -44.46 -5.94 -12.00
C PRO A 18 -44.53 -7.26 -11.25
N SER A 19 -45.36 -8.21 -11.71
CA SER A 19 -45.44 -9.58 -11.19
C SER A 19 -44.44 -10.56 -11.82
N ALA A 20 -43.60 -10.12 -12.75
CA ALA A 20 -42.63 -10.97 -13.44
C ALA A 20 -41.64 -11.61 -12.46
N SER A 21 -41.29 -12.87 -12.71
CA SER A 21 -40.27 -13.60 -11.96
C SER A 21 -38.87 -13.03 -12.21
N GLN A 22 -37.93 -13.30 -11.30
CA GLN A 22 -36.55 -12.81 -11.45
C GLN A 22 -35.85 -13.30 -12.72
N ASP A 23 -36.15 -14.52 -13.16
CA ASP A 23 -35.62 -15.05 -14.40
C ASP A 23 -36.21 -14.36 -15.64
N GLU A 24 -37.47 -13.93 -15.59
CA GLU A 24 -38.09 -13.14 -16.65
C GLU A 24 -37.48 -11.74 -16.76
N ILE A 25 -37.20 -11.10 -15.62
CA ILE A 25 -36.51 -9.80 -15.56
C ILE A 25 -35.11 -9.91 -16.18
N ARG A 26 -34.32 -10.91 -15.78
CA ARG A 26 -32.98 -11.16 -16.36
C ARG A 26 -33.02 -11.46 -17.86
N ARG A 27 -34.00 -12.23 -18.31
CA ARG A 27 -34.21 -12.51 -19.74
C ARG A 27 -34.58 -11.25 -20.50
N ALA A 28 -35.44 -10.41 -19.94
CA ALA A 28 -35.87 -9.16 -20.55
C ALA A 28 -34.73 -8.14 -20.66
N TYR A 29 -33.91 -8.00 -19.62
CA TYR A 29 -32.69 -7.18 -19.65
C TYR A 29 -31.76 -7.57 -20.80
N ARG A 30 -31.44 -8.87 -20.95
CA ARG A 30 -30.57 -9.33 -22.04
C ARG A 30 -31.12 -9.03 -23.44
N ARG A 31 -32.45 -9.04 -23.61
CA ARG A 31 -33.09 -8.64 -24.88
C ARG A 31 -32.95 -7.12 -25.08
N ARG A 32 -33.33 -6.35 -24.07
CA ARG A 32 -33.35 -4.88 -24.13
C ARG A 32 -31.97 -4.27 -24.31
N VAL A 33 -30.92 -4.85 -23.73
CA VAL A 33 -29.51 -4.43 -23.94
C VAL A 33 -29.09 -4.62 -25.40
N ARG A 34 -29.53 -5.71 -26.04
CA ARG A 34 -29.24 -5.96 -27.46
C ARG A 34 -29.98 -4.98 -28.35
N ASP A 35 -31.25 -4.72 -28.05
CA ASP A 35 -32.11 -3.83 -28.84
C ASP A 35 -31.71 -2.36 -28.67
N ALA A 36 -31.21 -1.97 -27.48
CA ALA A 36 -30.77 -0.61 -27.18
C ALA A 36 -29.33 -0.31 -27.60
N HIS A 37 -28.58 -1.30 -28.12
CA HIS A 37 -27.19 -1.08 -28.54
C HIS A 37 -27.13 -0.19 -29.79
N PRO A 38 -26.23 0.82 -29.86
CA PRO A 38 -26.10 1.73 -31.01
C PRO A 38 -25.87 1.00 -32.34
N ASP A 39 -25.10 -0.09 -32.32
CA ASP A 39 -24.85 -0.93 -33.51
C ASP A 39 -26.11 -1.62 -34.08
N MET A 40 -27.19 -1.70 -33.30
CA MET A 40 -28.47 -2.29 -33.69
C MET A 40 -29.58 -1.24 -33.85
N GLY A 41 -29.23 0.05 -33.88
CA GLY A 41 -30.17 1.16 -34.06
C GLY A 41 -30.77 1.73 -32.77
N GLY A 42 -30.27 1.33 -31.59
CA GLY A 42 -30.63 1.91 -30.30
C GLY A 42 -29.87 3.20 -29.98
N SER A 43 -30.19 3.85 -28.86
CA SER A 43 -29.51 5.07 -28.38
C SER A 43 -28.77 4.81 -27.06
N ALA A 44 -27.71 5.58 -26.80
CA ALA A 44 -26.97 5.52 -25.54
C ALA A 44 -27.89 5.80 -24.33
N ASP A 45 -28.86 6.70 -24.49
CA ASP A 45 -29.84 7.04 -23.46
C ASP A 45 -30.80 5.86 -23.17
N GLU A 46 -31.27 5.17 -24.21
CA GLU A 46 -32.09 3.96 -24.04
C GLU A 46 -31.30 2.81 -23.40
N PHE A 47 -30.03 2.67 -23.79
CA PHE A 47 -29.14 1.68 -23.19
C PHE A 47 -28.91 1.94 -21.71
N GLN A 48 -28.69 3.19 -21.33
CA GLN A 48 -28.53 3.59 -19.93
C GLN A 48 -29.81 3.37 -19.14
N ALA A 49 -30.98 3.75 -19.68
CA ALA A 49 -32.27 3.51 -19.04
C ALA A 49 -32.52 2.01 -18.77
N VAL A 50 -32.17 1.14 -19.72
CA VAL A 50 -32.30 -0.32 -19.55
C VAL A 50 -31.37 -0.86 -18.45
N ARG A 51 -30.17 -0.29 -18.29
CA ARG A 51 -29.24 -0.66 -17.22
C ARG A 51 -29.73 -0.20 -15.87
N ASP A 52 -30.16 1.05 -15.75
CA ASP A 52 -30.67 1.63 -14.50
C ASP A 52 -31.92 0.87 -14.02
N ALA A 53 -32.81 0.50 -14.95
CA ALA A 53 -33.97 -0.32 -14.66
C ALA A 53 -33.59 -1.71 -14.14
N PHE A 54 -32.57 -2.36 -14.72
CA PHE A 54 -32.11 -3.67 -14.25
C PHE A 54 -31.38 -3.59 -12.90
N GLU A 55 -30.65 -2.52 -12.62
CA GLU A 55 -30.05 -2.28 -11.30
C GLU A 55 -31.13 -2.11 -10.21
N ALA A 56 -32.24 -1.46 -10.54
CA ALA A 56 -33.35 -1.26 -9.62
C ALA A 56 -34.10 -2.55 -9.25
N VAL A 57 -34.31 -3.48 -10.19
CA VAL A 57 -35.18 -4.66 -9.97
C VAL A 57 -34.55 -6.04 -10.25
N GLY A 58 -33.30 -6.08 -10.71
CA GLY A 58 -32.63 -7.30 -11.21
C GLY A 58 -32.19 -8.30 -10.13
N ASP A 59 -32.10 -7.86 -8.88
CA ASP A 59 -31.90 -8.71 -7.71
C ASP A 59 -33.08 -8.60 -6.72
N PRO A 60 -33.35 -9.65 -5.92
CA PRO A 60 -34.50 -9.65 -5.01
C PRO A 60 -34.49 -8.53 -3.96
N GLU A 61 -33.31 -8.12 -3.50
CA GLU A 61 -33.15 -7.16 -2.42
C GLU A 61 -33.36 -5.72 -2.93
N SER A 62 -32.78 -5.39 -4.08
CA SER A 62 -32.98 -4.12 -4.78
C SER A 62 -34.40 -3.97 -5.28
N ARG A 63 -35.02 -5.05 -5.80
CA ARG A 63 -36.44 -5.06 -6.14
C ARG A 63 -37.32 -4.76 -4.93
N ALA A 64 -37.04 -5.39 -3.78
CA ALA A 64 -37.80 -5.15 -2.55
C ALA A 64 -37.64 -3.69 -2.05
N ARG A 65 -36.45 -3.10 -2.20
CA ARG A 65 -36.21 -1.67 -1.93
C ARG A 65 -37.01 -0.78 -2.88
N TYR A 66 -36.92 -1.04 -4.19
CA TYR A 66 -37.62 -0.31 -5.24
C TYR A 66 -39.15 -0.33 -5.02
N GLU A 67 -39.72 -1.50 -4.73
CA GLU A 67 -41.15 -1.61 -4.46
C GLU A 67 -41.58 -0.93 -3.15
N ARG A 68 -40.72 -0.92 -2.13
CA ARG A 68 -40.98 -0.17 -0.89
C ARG A 68 -41.04 1.33 -1.17
N THR A 69 -40.09 1.85 -1.96
CA THR A 69 -40.08 3.26 -2.36
C THR A 69 -41.30 3.64 -3.21
N LEU A 70 -41.84 2.72 -4.00
CA LEU A 70 -43.08 2.93 -4.74
C LEU A 70 -44.32 3.00 -3.83
N ARG A 71 -44.35 2.24 -2.72
CA ARG A 71 -45.47 2.24 -1.75
C ARG A 71 -45.44 3.43 -0.78
N GLU A 72 -44.26 3.93 -0.45
CA GLU A 72 -44.05 5.03 0.49
C GLU A 72 -44.18 6.43 -0.15
N ALA A 73 -44.34 6.50 -1.47
CA ALA A 73 -44.50 7.76 -2.19
C ALA A 73 -45.87 8.40 -1.88
N PRO A 74 -45.93 9.66 -1.39
CA PRO A 74 -47.19 10.35 -1.15
C PRO A 74 -47.96 10.60 -2.46
N ALA A 75 -49.30 10.52 -2.38
CA ALA A 75 -50.20 10.85 -3.49
C ALA A 75 -50.03 12.33 -3.89
N PRO A 76 -50.22 12.70 -5.17
CA PRO A 76 -50.00 14.07 -5.62
C PRO A 76 -51.15 14.98 -5.13
N GLU A 77 -50.81 16.01 -4.36
CA GLU A 77 -51.71 17.14 -4.03
C GLU A 77 -51.61 18.25 -5.10
N ASP A 78 -52.72 18.98 -5.27
CA ASP A 78 -52.95 20.05 -6.24
C ASP A 78 -52.02 21.28 -6.07
N PRO A 79 -51.78 22.08 -7.14
CA PRO A 79 -50.75 23.10 -7.15
C PRO A 79 -51.25 24.43 -6.55
N VAL A 80 -50.62 24.91 -5.49
CA VAL A 80 -50.81 26.29 -5.00
C VAL A 80 -49.50 27.08 -5.07
N GLY A 81 -49.51 28.11 -5.92
CA GLY A 81 -48.79 29.38 -5.74
C GLY A 81 -47.26 29.37 -5.75
N ARG A 82 -46.65 29.55 -6.94
CA ARG A 82 -45.25 30.01 -7.05
C ARG A 82 -45.10 31.41 -6.45
N ALA A 83 -44.29 31.54 -5.40
CA ALA A 83 -43.62 32.80 -5.08
C ALA A 83 -42.25 32.81 -5.76
N HIS A 84 -41.99 33.83 -6.57
CA HIS A 84 -40.67 34.08 -7.13
C HIS A 84 -39.67 34.41 -6.00
N PRO A 85 -38.46 33.79 -5.95
CA PRO A 85 -37.40 34.32 -5.12
C PRO A 85 -36.91 35.65 -5.71
N ALA A 86 -36.79 36.63 -4.82
CA ALA A 86 -36.34 37.99 -5.09
C ALA A 86 -34.91 38.02 -5.66
N SER A 87 -34.65 39.06 -6.47
CA SER A 87 -33.34 39.45 -6.98
C SER A 87 -32.28 39.58 -5.86
N PRO A 88 -30.98 39.35 -6.17
CA PRO A 88 -29.92 39.48 -5.19
C PRO A 88 -29.71 40.96 -4.80
N PRO A 89 -29.35 41.26 -3.54
CA PRO A 89 -29.01 42.62 -3.15
C PRO A 89 -27.67 43.02 -3.74
N SER A 90 -27.69 44.10 -4.51
CA SER A 90 -26.54 44.93 -4.82
C SER A 90 -26.10 45.70 -3.57
N GLY A 91 -24.85 45.52 -3.14
CA GLY A 91 -24.25 46.31 -2.05
C GLY A 91 -23.18 45.53 -1.30
N TYR A 92 -22.00 45.40 -1.92
CA TYR A 92 -20.80 44.90 -1.28
C TYR A 92 -20.00 46.12 -0.81
N ASP A 93 -20.25 46.57 0.42
CA ASP A 93 -19.31 47.40 1.15
C ASP A 93 -18.57 46.48 2.13
N GLY A 94 -17.24 46.49 2.05
CA GLY A 94 -16.39 45.67 2.88
C GLY A 94 -16.44 46.13 4.33
N ASP A 95 -16.81 45.22 5.24
CA ASP A 95 -16.05 44.94 6.46
C ASP A 95 -16.65 43.75 7.24
N SER A 96 -15.74 42.91 7.78
CA SER A 96 -15.95 41.70 8.59
C SER A 96 -16.54 40.45 7.90
N TRP A 97 -15.69 39.78 7.13
CA TRP A 97 -15.87 38.37 6.76
C TRP A 97 -15.61 37.46 7.98
N ASP A 98 -16.65 36.85 8.55
CA ASP A 98 -16.51 35.79 9.56
C ASP A 98 -17.23 34.49 9.13
N PRO A 99 -16.51 33.49 8.62
CA PRO A 99 -17.08 32.19 8.25
C PRO A 99 -17.55 31.38 9.48
N ALA A 100 -17.11 31.72 10.71
CA ALA A 100 -17.60 31.08 11.93
C ALA A 100 -19.06 31.44 12.21
N SER A 101 -19.55 32.58 11.71
CA SER A 101 -20.96 33.00 11.85
C SER A 101 -21.95 32.14 11.06
N ARG A 102 -21.49 31.44 10.01
CA ARG A 102 -22.29 30.46 9.26
C ARG A 102 -22.34 29.09 9.94
N ARG A 103 -21.44 28.82 10.89
CA ARG A 103 -21.60 27.67 11.77
C ARG A 103 -22.67 28.06 12.79
N GLY A 104 -23.91 27.66 12.50
CA GLY A 104 -24.93 27.60 13.54
C GLY A 104 -24.36 26.94 14.80
N ARG A 105 -24.84 27.41 15.96
CA ARG A 105 -24.50 26.92 17.31
C ARG A 105 -24.06 25.45 17.31
N PRO A 106 -22.97 25.07 18.00
CA PRO A 106 -22.55 23.66 18.08
C PRO A 106 -23.73 22.76 18.45
N GLY A 107 -24.14 21.87 17.55
CA GLY A 107 -25.30 20.98 17.74
C GLY A 107 -26.57 21.34 16.95
N ALA A 108 -26.60 22.44 16.20
CA ALA A 108 -27.70 22.73 15.27
C ALA A 108 -27.70 21.71 14.10
N PRO A 109 -28.85 21.07 13.77
CA PRO A 109 -28.95 20.20 12.61
C PRO A 109 -28.55 20.97 11.34
N ARG A 110 -27.56 20.47 10.59
CA ARG A 110 -27.27 20.98 9.25
C ARG A 110 -28.51 20.70 8.39
N GLU A 111 -29.19 21.74 7.91
CA GLU A 111 -30.21 21.57 6.88
C GLU A 111 -29.52 20.97 5.65
N ARG A 112 -29.73 19.66 5.43
CA ARG A 112 -29.12 18.96 4.31
C ARG A 112 -29.70 19.55 3.02
N PRO A 113 -28.88 20.09 2.11
CA PRO A 113 -29.38 20.56 0.83
C PRO A 113 -30.11 19.42 0.10
N ALA A 114 -31.28 19.73 -0.48
CA ALA A 114 -32.14 18.73 -1.13
C ALA A 114 -31.44 18.00 -2.30
N ALA A 115 -30.40 18.59 -2.87
CA ALA A 115 -29.55 18.00 -3.89
C ALA A 115 -28.09 17.88 -3.41
N ARG A 116 -27.53 16.68 -3.50
CA ARG A 116 -26.16 16.37 -3.06
C ARG A 116 -25.13 16.75 -4.12
N THR A 117 -23.93 17.11 -3.68
CA THR A 117 -22.75 17.24 -4.55
C THR A 117 -22.51 15.93 -5.30
N ARG A 118 -22.09 16.00 -6.58
CA ARG A 118 -21.75 14.78 -7.35
C ARG A 118 -20.30 14.38 -7.06
N SER A 119 -20.07 13.11 -6.73
CA SER A 119 -18.72 12.57 -6.53
C SER A 119 -18.44 11.44 -7.51
N PHE A 120 -17.25 11.42 -8.09
CA PHE A 120 -16.77 10.35 -8.96
C PHE A 120 -15.49 9.72 -8.40
N GLY A 121 -15.25 8.44 -8.68
CA GLY A 121 -14.09 7.70 -8.14
C GLY A 121 -14.20 7.39 -6.64
N HIS A 122 -13.19 6.72 -6.10
CA HIS A 122 -13.13 6.30 -4.70
C HIS A 122 -12.01 7.05 -3.95
N PRO A 123 -12.32 7.87 -2.95
CA PRO A 123 -11.28 8.54 -2.16
C PRO A 123 -10.49 7.50 -1.37
N GLY A 124 -9.16 7.64 -1.33
CA GLY A 124 -8.27 6.77 -0.56
C GLY A 124 -8.06 5.36 -1.14
N GLY A 125 -8.76 4.96 -2.20
CA GLY A 125 -8.75 3.59 -2.74
C GLY A 125 -7.35 3.10 -3.09
N PHE A 126 -6.65 3.82 -3.97
CA PHE A 126 -5.26 3.51 -4.34
C PHE A 126 -4.32 3.45 -3.13
N ALA A 127 -4.42 4.40 -2.20
CA ALA A 127 -3.58 4.45 -1.02
C ALA A 127 -3.84 3.26 -0.06
N ARG A 128 -5.10 2.80 0.05
CA ARG A 128 -5.45 1.55 0.76
C ARG A 128 -4.90 0.32 0.07
N LEU A 129 -4.99 0.23 -1.25
CA LEU A 129 -4.42 -0.90 -2.00
C LEU A 129 -2.90 -0.95 -1.83
N ARG A 130 -2.23 0.20 -1.86
CA ARG A 130 -0.79 0.31 -1.57
C ARG A 130 -0.47 -0.14 -0.14
N TYR A 131 -1.25 0.29 0.86
CA TYR A 131 -1.12 -0.20 2.23
C TYR A 131 -1.22 -1.74 2.29
N LEU A 132 -2.27 -2.33 1.72
CA LEU A 132 -2.47 -3.78 1.73
C LEU A 132 -1.35 -4.51 1.00
N SER A 133 -0.84 -3.97 -0.11
CA SER A 133 0.30 -4.54 -0.83
C SER A 133 1.56 -4.55 0.02
N LEU A 134 1.90 -3.42 0.65
CA LEU A 134 3.09 -3.30 1.49
C LEU A 134 3.01 -4.20 2.72
N VAL A 135 1.83 -4.32 3.33
CA VAL A 135 1.62 -5.24 4.46
C VAL A 135 1.75 -6.70 4.02
N ARG A 136 1.18 -7.07 2.86
CA ARG A 136 1.32 -8.45 2.32
C ARG A 136 2.76 -8.79 1.99
N GLU A 137 3.49 -7.85 1.39
CA GLU A 137 4.92 -7.99 1.10
C GLU A 137 5.72 -8.16 2.39
N TRP A 138 5.46 -7.31 3.39
CA TRP A 138 6.10 -7.40 4.71
C TRP A 138 5.80 -8.71 5.45
N LEU A 139 4.56 -9.23 5.34
CA LEU A 139 4.20 -10.52 5.92
C LEU A 139 4.78 -11.71 5.15
N ALA A 140 5.10 -11.54 3.87
CA ALA A 140 5.71 -12.57 3.04
C ALA A 140 7.22 -12.68 3.28
N ASP A 141 7.91 -11.56 3.50
CA ASP A 141 9.33 -11.53 3.83
C ASP A 141 9.62 -10.40 4.85
N PRO A 142 9.41 -10.67 6.14
CA PRO A 142 9.90 -9.77 7.17
C PRO A 142 11.42 -9.89 7.15
N ALA A 143 12.19 -8.81 7.21
CA ALA A 143 13.66 -8.87 7.14
C ALA A 143 14.27 -9.97 8.05
N GLU A 144 15.21 -10.75 7.49
CA GLU A 144 15.81 -11.98 8.04
C GLU A 144 16.77 -11.75 9.24
N PRO A 145 16.86 -12.71 10.18
CA PRO A 145 18.13 -13.28 10.59
C PRO A 145 18.49 -14.41 9.61
N SER A 146 19.62 -14.28 8.92
CA SER A 146 20.13 -15.32 8.01
C SER A 146 20.18 -16.66 8.74
N VAL A 147 19.42 -17.65 8.27
CA VAL A 147 19.58 -19.03 8.74
C VAL A 147 20.99 -19.44 8.32
N PRO A 148 21.92 -19.75 9.25
CA PRO A 148 23.19 -20.32 8.83
C PRO A 148 22.85 -21.61 8.10
N ALA A 149 23.33 -21.74 6.85
CA ALA A 149 23.11 -22.91 6.03
C ALA A 149 23.28 -24.16 6.91
N ALA A 150 22.31 -25.09 6.86
CA ALA A 150 22.39 -26.35 7.60
C ALA A 150 23.82 -26.87 7.49
N PRO A 151 24.50 -27.24 8.60
CA PRO A 151 25.93 -27.54 8.59
C PRO A 151 26.17 -28.56 7.48
N VAL A 152 26.76 -28.10 6.38
CA VAL A 152 26.99 -28.95 5.21
C VAL A 152 28.08 -29.91 5.66
N PRO A 153 27.83 -31.23 5.72
CA PRO A 153 28.91 -32.17 5.96
C PRO A 153 29.98 -31.91 4.88
N PRO A 154 31.27 -31.88 5.24
CA PRO A 154 32.33 -31.34 4.37
C PRO A 154 32.21 -31.88 2.94
N ARG A 155 31.89 -30.99 1.98
CA ARG A 155 31.88 -31.31 0.55
C ARG A 155 33.32 -31.59 0.12
N GLY A 156 33.69 -32.86 0.12
CA GLY A 156 35.05 -33.31 -0.22
C GLY A 156 35.47 -34.64 0.41
N GLY A 157 34.70 -35.18 1.35
CA GLY A 157 34.83 -36.56 1.77
C GLY A 157 33.82 -37.43 1.03
N ARG A 158 34.26 -38.27 0.09
CA ARG A 158 33.59 -39.59 -0.04
C ARG A 158 33.52 -40.14 1.38
N ALA A 159 32.38 -40.71 1.78
CA ALA A 159 32.25 -41.42 3.06
C ALA A 159 33.57 -42.15 3.33
N MET A 160 34.10 -42.09 4.56
CA MET A 160 35.35 -42.77 4.89
C MET A 160 35.31 -44.28 4.56
N ALA A 161 34.11 -44.81 4.29
CA ALA A 161 33.80 -46.13 3.75
C ALA A 161 34.17 -46.38 2.26
N ASP A 162 34.35 -45.35 1.42
CA ASP A 162 34.40 -45.48 -0.06
C ASP A 162 35.70 -44.98 -0.73
N ARG A 163 36.81 -44.91 0.02
CA ARG A 163 38.14 -44.78 -0.58
C ARG A 163 38.87 -46.13 -0.53
N PRO A 164 39.31 -46.70 -1.67
CA PRO A 164 40.22 -47.84 -1.63
C PRO A 164 41.53 -47.38 -0.99
N GLU A 165 41.79 -47.87 0.23
CA GLU A 165 42.92 -47.52 1.08
C GLU A 165 44.29 -47.55 0.37
N PRO A 166 44.98 -46.42 0.14
CA PRO A 166 46.42 -46.43 -0.12
C PRO A 166 47.22 -46.21 1.17
N TYR A 167 46.57 -45.71 2.24
CA TYR A 167 47.22 -45.27 3.47
C TYR A 167 47.26 -46.37 4.53
N VAL A 168 46.16 -47.08 4.75
CA VAL A 168 46.13 -48.24 5.67
C VAL A 168 46.88 -49.43 5.08
N ARG A 169 46.99 -49.57 3.76
CA ARG A 169 47.85 -50.59 3.12
C ARG A 169 49.35 -50.30 3.31
N ARG A 170 49.75 -49.03 3.41
CA ARG A 170 51.15 -48.65 3.71
C ARG A 170 51.46 -48.74 5.19
N ILE A 171 50.52 -48.36 6.06
CA ILE A 171 50.66 -48.57 7.51
C ILE A 171 50.67 -50.07 7.84
N ARG A 172 49.87 -50.92 7.19
CA ARG A 172 49.95 -52.40 7.35
C ARG A 172 51.19 -53.04 6.71
N ALA A 173 51.88 -52.37 5.78
CA ALA A 173 53.14 -52.86 5.21
C ALA A 173 54.37 -52.46 6.03
N VAL A 174 54.31 -51.32 6.75
CA VAL A 174 55.41 -50.81 7.58
C VAL A 174 55.22 -51.15 9.07
N ALA A 175 53.99 -51.36 9.54
CA ALA A 175 53.70 -51.76 10.91
C ALA A 175 54.32 -53.11 11.30
N PRO A 176 54.26 -54.20 10.52
CA PRO A 176 54.84 -55.47 10.96
C PRO A 176 56.36 -55.43 11.17
N PRO A 177 57.21 -54.83 10.31
CA PRO A 177 58.64 -54.78 10.60
C PRO A 177 59.00 -53.82 11.73
N VAL A 178 58.29 -52.69 11.90
CA VAL A 178 58.58 -51.72 12.97
C VAL A 178 58.06 -52.20 14.33
N THR A 179 56.87 -52.80 14.38
CA THR A 179 56.36 -53.42 15.62
C THR A 179 57.11 -54.71 15.95
N ALA A 180 57.51 -55.53 14.96
CA ALA A 180 58.38 -56.68 15.21
C ALA A 180 59.78 -56.26 15.66
N ALA A 181 60.34 -55.17 15.11
CA ALA A 181 61.62 -54.63 15.58
C ALA A 181 61.52 -54.03 16.98
N LEU A 182 60.43 -53.32 17.31
CA LEU A 182 60.18 -52.80 18.65
C LEU A 182 59.91 -53.93 19.66
N VAL A 183 59.15 -54.95 19.28
CA VAL A 183 58.89 -56.12 20.14
C VAL A 183 60.16 -56.95 20.28
N ALA A 184 60.95 -57.16 19.21
CA ALA A 184 62.24 -57.83 19.29
C ALA A 184 63.23 -57.04 20.14
N LEU A 185 63.26 -55.71 20.03
CA LEU A 185 64.06 -54.83 20.89
C LEU A 185 63.60 -54.93 22.35
N VAL A 186 62.29 -54.88 22.61
CA VAL A 186 61.71 -55.03 23.95
C VAL A 186 62.00 -56.41 24.55
N VAL A 187 61.93 -57.49 23.76
CA VAL A 187 62.25 -58.85 24.20
C VAL A 187 63.76 -59.02 24.45
N LEU A 188 64.61 -58.49 23.56
CA LEU A 188 66.07 -58.52 23.70
C LEU A 188 66.54 -57.70 24.90
N VAL A 189 65.83 -56.62 25.22
CA VAL A 189 66.06 -55.77 26.40
C VAL A 189 65.50 -56.37 27.69
N SER A 190 64.36 -57.05 27.62
CA SER A 190 63.72 -57.70 28.78
C SER A 190 64.53 -58.90 29.27
N GLY A 191 65.37 -59.51 28.43
CA GLY A 191 66.32 -60.56 28.82
C GLY A 191 67.57 -60.07 29.56
N LEU A 192 67.87 -58.77 29.54
CA LEU A 192 69.11 -58.21 30.13
C LEU A 192 68.90 -57.37 31.40
N GLY A 193 67.66 -57.21 31.88
CA GLY A 193 67.40 -56.61 33.20
C GLY A 193 67.74 -55.11 33.31
N VAL A 194 67.64 -54.33 32.23
CA VAL A 194 67.89 -52.87 32.26
C VAL A 194 66.75 -52.09 31.56
N VAL A 195 65.58 -52.08 32.18
CA VAL A 195 64.39 -51.35 31.70
C VAL A 195 64.56 -49.82 31.61
N PRO A 196 65.25 -49.11 32.54
CA PRO A 196 65.35 -47.65 32.45
C PRO A 196 66.27 -47.18 31.31
N ALA A 197 67.27 -47.97 30.92
CA ALA A 197 68.19 -47.59 29.84
C ALA A 197 67.50 -47.57 28.47
N VAL A 198 66.47 -48.39 28.27
CA VAL A 198 65.81 -48.55 26.96
C VAL A 198 64.65 -47.60 26.78
N VAL A 199 63.93 -47.27 27.85
CA VAL A 199 63.02 -46.12 27.84
C VAL A 199 63.83 -44.83 27.61
N GLY A 200 64.99 -44.70 28.25
CA GLY A 200 65.93 -43.60 28.01
C GLY A 200 66.48 -43.55 26.58
N LEU A 201 66.72 -44.69 25.93
CA LEU A 201 67.22 -44.77 24.55
C LEU A 201 66.11 -44.53 23.51
N VAL A 202 64.87 -44.96 23.77
CA VAL A 202 63.72 -44.70 22.89
C VAL A 202 63.27 -43.24 23.01
N VAL A 203 63.17 -42.71 24.24
CA VAL A 203 62.91 -41.29 24.47
C VAL A 203 64.08 -40.44 23.97
N GLY A 204 65.32 -40.86 24.20
CA GLY A 204 66.54 -40.21 23.72
C GLY A 204 66.70 -40.25 22.20
N ALA A 205 66.25 -41.32 21.51
CA ALA A 205 66.21 -41.39 20.06
C ALA A 205 65.08 -40.54 19.47
N ALA A 206 63.93 -40.44 20.15
CA ALA A 206 62.83 -39.56 19.74
C ALA A 206 63.18 -38.07 19.96
N VAL A 207 63.80 -37.73 21.09
CA VAL A 207 64.35 -36.40 21.39
C VAL A 207 65.56 -36.10 20.49
N GLY A 208 66.38 -37.11 20.21
CA GLY A 208 67.51 -37.03 19.28
C GLY A 208 67.07 -36.77 17.84
N LEU A 209 65.99 -37.39 17.36
CA LEU A 209 65.39 -37.09 16.05
C LEU A 209 64.74 -35.70 15.99
N ALA A 210 64.20 -35.21 17.10
CA ALA A 210 63.74 -33.83 17.22
C ALA A 210 64.91 -32.81 17.26
N GLY A 211 66.09 -33.23 17.74
CA GLY A 211 67.33 -32.43 17.75
C GLY A 211 68.29 -32.67 16.57
N ALA A 212 68.00 -33.62 15.68
CA ALA A 212 68.93 -34.10 14.65
C ALA A 212 68.90 -33.25 13.37
N GLY A 213 69.47 -32.03 13.42
CA GLY A 213 69.98 -31.31 12.24
C GLY A 213 69.12 -31.37 10.95
N PRO A 214 69.73 -31.47 9.75
CA PRO A 214 69.01 -31.33 8.48
C PRO A 214 67.98 -32.44 8.21
N LEU A 215 68.12 -33.62 8.81
CA LEU A 215 67.19 -34.76 8.61
C LEU A 215 65.95 -34.67 9.50
N GLY A 216 66.09 -34.25 10.76
CA GLY A 216 64.96 -33.96 11.65
C GLY A 216 64.13 -32.78 11.13
N SER A 217 64.80 -31.73 10.65
CA SER A 217 64.11 -30.59 10.00
C SER A 217 63.49 -30.95 8.64
N ALA A 218 64.04 -31.92 7.90
CA ALA A 218 63.44 -32.42 6.66
C ALA A 218 62.21 -33.30 6.95
N TRP A 219 62.25 -34.16 7.97
CA TRP A 219 61.11 -34.95 8.42
C TRP A 219 60.00 -34.06 8.97
N TYR A 220 60.34 -33.08 9.81
CA TYR A 220 59.39 -32.10 10.33
C TYR A 220 58.72 -31.29 9.21
N ARG A 221 59.49 -30.79 8.23
CA ARG A 221 58.96 -30.09 7.05
C ARG A 221 58.12 -30.99 6.14
N ALA A 222 58.45 -32.28 6.05
CA ALA A 222 57.68 -33.26 5.28
C ALA A 222 56.34 -33.61 5.95
N GLU A 223 56.28 -33.54 7.28
CA GLU A 223 55.07 -33.81 8.08
C GLU A 223 54.19 -32.57 8.29
N GLU A 224 54.75 -31.38 8.09
CA GLU A 224 54.07 -30.09 8.24
C GLU A 224 52.76 -29.95 7.43
N PRO A 225 52.67 -30.41 6.17
CA PRO A 225 51.41 -30.40 5.42
C PRO A 225 50.33 -31.30 6.05
N ARG A 226 50.72 -32.43 6.64
CA ARG A 226 49.81 -33.36 7.31
C ARG A 226 49.31 -32.79 8.63
N ARG A 227 50.20 -32.16 9.39
CA ARG A 227 49.82 -31.49 10.64
C ARG A 227 48.87 -30.32 10.38
N ARG A 228 49.15 -29.46 9.40
CA ARG A 228 48.22 -28.39 8.99
C ARG A 228 46.88 -28.93 8.49
N ALA A 229 46.87 -30.09 7.83
CA ALA A 229 45.62 -30.74 7.42
C ALA A 229 44.84 -31.29 8.63
N ALA A 230 45.52 -31.83 9.63
CA ALA A 230 44.90 -32.30 10.87
C ALA A 230 44.37 -31.13 11.73
N GLU A 231 45.13 -30.03 11.86
CA GLU A 231 44.71 -28.80 12.54
C GLU A 231 43.46 -28.22 11.87
N ARG A 232 43.41 -28.14 10.53
CA ARG A 232 42.20 -27.73 9.79
C ARG A 232 41.00 -28.64 10.05
N LEU A 233 41.19 -29.96 10.04
CA LEU A 233 40.13 -30.93 10.36
C LEU A 233 39.62 -30.77 11.79
N GLN A 234 40.51 -30.50 12.74
CA GLN A 234 40.14 -30.27 14.14
C GLN A 234 39.38 -28.95 14.31
N GLU A 235 39.82 -27.88 13.64
CA GLU A 235 39.08 -26.61 13.59
C GLU A 235 37.69 -26.78 12.97
N GLU A 236 37.57 -27.56 11.89
CA GLU A 236 36.30 -27.89 11.23
C GLU A 236 35.37 -28.70 12.14
N VAL A 237 35.88 -29.71 12.85
CA VAL A 237 35.09 -30.51 13.82
C VAL A 237 34.63 -29.64 14.98
N LEU A 238 35.50 -28.80 15.54
CA LEU A 238 35.12 -27.87 16.62
C LEU A 238 34.13 -26.80 16.15
N ALA A 239 34.22 -26.36 14.88
CA ALA A 239 33.22 -25.47 14.29
C ALA A 239 31.87 -26.19 14.09
N HIS A 240 31.90 -27.45 13.66
CA HIS A 240 30.71 -28.28 13.51
C HIS A 240 30.03 -28.55 14.87
N GLU A 241 30.79 -28.90 15.91
CA GLU A 241 30.25 -29.05 17.27
C GLU A 241 29.65 -27.75 17.81
N ARG A 242 30.29 -26.59 17.57
CA ARG A 242 29.74 -25.29 17.95
C ARG A 242 28.42 -25.02 17.23
N ALA A 243 28.33 -25.33 15.93
CA ALA A 243 27.10 -25.20 15.16
C ALA A 243 25.99 -26.12 15.68
N LEU A 244 26.30 -27.38 16.03
CA LEU A 244 25.34 -28.32 16.61
C LEU A 244 24.83 -27.85 17.98
N ARG A 245 25.70 -27.27 18.82
CA ARG A 245 25.30 -26.71 20.12
C ARG A 245 24.43 -25.46 19.98
N ALA A 246 24.65 -24.64 18.96
CA ALA A 246 23.84 -23.45 18.68
C ALA A 246 22.51 -23.75 17.97
N TYR A 247 22.36 -24.96 17.41
CA TYR A 247 21.18 -25.35 16.62
C TYR A 247 19.84 -25.24 17.39
N PRO A 248 19.72 -25.70 18.65
CA PRO A 248 18.47 -25.57 19.42
C PRO A 248 18.03 -24.12 19.59
N ASP A 249 18.96 -23.21 19.89
CA ASP A 249 18.67 -21.78 20.07
C ASP A 249 18.24 -21.13 18.76
N LEU A 250 18.90 -21.49 17.64
CA LEU A 250 18.51 -21.04 16.30
C LEU A 250 17.12 -21.54 15.92
N MET A 251 16.81 -22.80 16.21
CA MET A 251 15.48 -23.36 15.95
C MET A 251 14.40 -22.76 16.85
N ALA A 252 14.72 -22.46 18.11
CA ALA A 252 13.83 -21.74 19.01
C ALA A 252 13.54 -20.33 18.49
N ALA A 253 14.57 -19.58 18.07
CA ALA A 253 14.42 -18.27 17.46
C ALA A 253 13.58 -18.32 16.17
N TYR A 254 13.82 -19.31 15.30
CA TYR A 254 13.05 -19.53 14.07
C TYR A 254 11.58 -19.84 14.37
N SER A 255 11.30 -20.75 15.31
CA SER A 255 9.92 -21.12 15.68
C SER A 255 9.15 -19.96 16.34
N ALA A 256 9.80 -19.20 17.24
CA ALA A 256 9.21 -18.01 17.84
C ALA A 256 8.88 -16.95 16.79
N ARG A 257 9.75 -16.79 15.79
CA ARG A 257 9.48 -15.92 14.64
C ARG A 257 8.29 -16.42 13.83
N LEU A 258 8.24 -17.70 13.48
CA LEU A 258 7.13 -18.26 12.70
C LEU A 258 5.79 -18.07 13.43
N ALA A 259 5.75 -18.35 14.75
CA ALA A 259 4.58 -18.11 15.58
C ALA A 259 4.16 -16.64 15.60
N ARG A 260 5.13 -15.70 15.66
CA ARG A 260 4.85 -14.26 15.55
C ARG A 260 4.26 -13.89 14.19
N LEU A 261 4.78 -14.45 13.09
CA LEU A 261 4.26 -14.18 11.74
C LEU A 261 2.86 -14.75 11.55
N GLU A 262 2.59 -15.95 12.05
CA GLU A 262 1.25 -16.54 12.03
C GLU A 262 0.26 -15.68 12.82
N GLU A 263 0.66 -15.17 13.99
CA GLU A 263 -0.18 -14.25 14.77
C GLU A 263 -0.45 -12.95 14.01
N LEU A 264 0.57 -12.31 13.45
CA LEU A 264 0.41 -11.11 12.63
C LEU A 264 -0.51 -11.35 11.43
N ARG A 265 -0.38 -12.51 10.77
CA ARG A 265 -1.24 -12.90 9.65
C ARG A 265 -2.69 -13.12 10.08
N ARG A 266 -2.91 -13.80 11.21
CA ARG A 266 -4.26 -13.96 11.79
C ARG A 266 -4.91 -12.62 12.09
N ARG A 267 -4.17 -11.68 12.70
CA ARG A 267 -4.69 -10.32 12.95
C ARG A 267 -5.03 -9.60 11.64
N PHE A 268 -4.16 -9.67 10.64
CA PHE A 268 -4.42 -9.08 9.32
C PHE A 268 -5.62 -9.69 8.60
N GLU A 269 -5.80 -11.02 8.69
CA GLU A 269 -6.96 -11.71 8.13
C GLU A 269 -8.26 -11.36 8.89
N ALA A 270 -8.19 -11.11 10.20
CA ALA A 270 -9.32 -10.71 11.02
C ALA A 270 -9.75 -9.25 10.76
N ASP A 271 -8.80 -8.32 10.83
CA ASP A 271 -8.99 -6.92 10.50
C ASP A 271 -7.67 -6.28 10.06
N ALA A 272 -7.53 -6.09 8.74
CA ALA A 272 -6.35 -5.49 8.14
C ALA A 272 -6.09 -4.04 8.59
N TYR A 273 -7.05 -3.36 9.21
CA TYR A 273 -6.94 -1.95 9.63
C TYR A 273 -7.01 -1.79 11.16
N ALA A 274 -6.90 -2.88 11.92
CA ALA A 274 -6.91 -2.83 13.37
C ALA A 274 -5.80 -1.90 13.92
N PRO A 275 -6.09 -1.01 14.88
CA PRO A 275 -5.11 -0.02 15.36
C PRO A 275 -3.82 -0.63 15.92
N ASP A 276 -3.93 -1.78 16.59
CA ASP A 276 -2.79 -2.52 17.13
C ASP A 276 -1.94 -3.15 16.01
N LEU A 277 -2.57 -3.60 14.92
CA LEU A 277 -1.86 -4.05 13.72
C LEU A 277 -1.15 -2.90 13.02
N VAL A 278 -1.85 -1.80 12.78
CA VAL A 278 -1.30 -0.60 12.13
C VAL A 278 -0.11 -0.02 12.91
N ALA A 279 -0.05 -0.21 14.22
CA ALA A 279 1.10 0.20 15.02
C ALA A 279 2.38 -0.63 14.73
N ASP A 280 2.22 -1.87 14.26
CA ASP A 280 3.33 -2.81 14.01
C ASP A 280 3.83 -2.81 12.55
N VAL A 281 3.05 -2.30 11.60
CA VAL A 281 3.39 -2.32 10.16
C VAL A 281 4.56 -1.38 9.83
N PRO A 282 5.27 -1.60 8.70
CA PRO A 282 6.32 -0.69 8.25
C PRO A 282 5.84 0.76 8.07
N ALA A 283 6.72 1.73 8.31
CA ALA A 283 6.40 3.15 8.22
C ALA A 283 5.77 3.55 6.87
N ALA A 284 6.25 2.98 5.76
CA ALA A 284 5.71 3.23 4.42
C ALA A 284 4.25 2.76 4.25
N ALA A 285 3.89 1.63 4.88
CA ALA A 285 2.52 1.14 4.90
C ALA A 285 1.63 2.06 5.76
N ALA A 286 2.07 2.37 6.98
CA ALA A 286 1.35 3.28 7.87
C ALA A 286 1.15 4.67 7.25
N GLU A 287 2.13 5.19 6.51
CA GLU A 287 2.01 6.44 5.76
C GLU A 287 0.97 6.35 4.64
N SER A 288 0.96 5.25 3.87
CA SER A 288 -0.06 5.02 2.84
C SER A 288 -1.47 4.97 3.43
N LEU A 289 -1.65 4.33 4.59
CA LEU A 289 -2.94 4.32 5.29
C LEU A 289 -3.34 5.71 5.79
N ARG A 290 -2.42 6.49 6.37
CA ARG A 290 -2.69 7.88 6.78
C ARG A 290 -3.09 8.76 5.60
N ALA A 291 -2.47 8.55 4.43
CA ALA A 291 -2.87 9.22 3.19
C ALA A 291 -4.29 8.85 2.76
N ALA A 292 -4.65 7.56 2.79
CA ALA A 292 -6.01 7.12 2.49
C ALA A 292 -7.06 7.78 3.39
N VAL A 293 -6.83 7.78 4.70
CA VAL A 293 -7.72 8.40 5.68
C VAL A 293 -7.86 9.91 5.42
N ALA A 294 -6.75 10.60 5.14
CA ALA A 294 -6.78 12.03 4.84
C ALA A 294 -7.63 12.35 3.59
N GLN A 295 -7.52 11.53 2.53
CA GLN A 295 -8.34 11.67 1.32
C GLN A 295 -9.82 11.40 1.58
N GLU A 296 -10.15 10.37 2.36
CA GLU A 296 -11.52 10.06 2.74
C GLU A 296 -12.17 11.16 3.58
N GLU A 297 -11.41 11.75 4.52
CA GLU A 297 -11.87 12.88 5.30
C GLU A 297 -12.08 14.12 4.44
N THR A 298 -11.15 14.43 3.54
CA THR A 298 -11.31 15.56 2.61
C THR A 298 -12.53 15.37 1.71
N ALA A 299 -12.74 14.17 1.16
CA ALA A 299 -13.91 13.87 0.33
C ALA A 299 -15.23 14.02 1.12
N ARG A 300 -15.24 13.66 2.42
CA ARG A 300 -16.41 13.86 3.28
C ARG A 300 -16.77 15.34 3.43
N GLU A 301 -15.78 16.21 3.56
CA GLU A 301 -16.03 17.66 3.61
C GLU A 301 -16.52 18.18 2.26
N LEU A 302 -15.91 17.74 1.14
CA LEU A 302 -16.34 18.15 -0.21
C LEU A 302 -17.79 17.77 -0.54
N MET A 303 -18.36 16.78 0.14
CA MET A 303 -19.76 16.38 -0.04
C MET A 303 -20.77 17.42 0.43
N GLU A 304 -20.34 18.40 1.22
CA GLU A 304 -21.19 19.48 1.77
C GLU A 304 -21.28 20.70 0.84
N LEU A 305 -20.56 20.73 -0.30
CA LEU A 305 -20.49 21.88 -1.23
C LEU A 305 -21.83 22.22 -1.92
N GLY A 306 -22.77 21.28 -1.96
CA GLY A 306 -24.06 21.42 -2.65
C GLY A 306 -24.02 21.07 -4.15
N PRO A 307 -25.15 21.24 -4.87
CA PRO A 307 -25.35 20.68 -6.20
C PRO A 307 -24.63 21.40 -7.35
N SER A 308 -24.20 22.65 -7.13
CA SER A 308 -23.41 23.41 -8.12
C SER A 308 -21.99 22.85 -8.28
N TYR A 309 -21.57 21.98 -7.38
CA TYR A 309 -20.24 21.40 -7.35
C TYR A 309 -20.26 19.93 -7.76
N ALA A 310 -19.15 19.51 -8.37
CA ALA A 310 -18.83 18.11 -8.59
C ALA A 310 -17.35 17.88 -8.29
N PHE A 311 -16.99 16.69 -7.81
CA PHE A 311 -15.59 16.35 -7.61
C PHE A 311 -15.25 14.92 -8.00
N TRP A 312 -13.99 14.71 -8.37
CA TRP A 312 -13.42 13.45 -8.81
C TRP A 312 -12.30 13.07 -7.85
N ASN A 313 -12.32 11.84 -7.35
CA ASN A 313 -11.36 11.32 -6.38
C ASN A 313 -10.36 10.39 -7.05
N GLY A 314 -9.07 10.53 -6.73
CA GLY A 314 -8.01 9.64 -7.21
C GLY A 314 -7.88 9.66 -8.73
N VAL A 315 -7.74 10.85 -9.33
CA VAL A 315 -7.64 11.01 -10.79
C VAL A 315 -6.21 10.75 -11.25
N ALA A 316 -6.02 9.72 -12.05
CA ALA A 316 -4.72 9.35 -12.60
C ALA A 316 -4.16 10.50 -13.46
N VAL A 317 -2.88 10.82 -13.26
CA VAL A 317 -2.12 11.74 -14.10
C VAL A 317 -1.38 10.89 -15.13
N PRO A 318 -1.81 10.89 -16.39
CA PRO A 318 -1.25 9.95 -17.35
C PRO A 318 0.24 10.18 -17.57
N ARG A 319 0.95 9.13 -18.00
CA ARG A 319 2.41 9.08 -18.22
C ARG A 319 3.30 9.27 -16.97
N SER A 320 2.78 9.80 -15.86
CA SER A 320 3.51 9.93 -14.59
C SER A 320 3.38 8.71 -13.68
N GLY A 321 2.24 8.01 -13.75
CA GLY A 321 1.89 6.96 -12.78
C GLY A 321 1.40 7.52 -11.44
N ASP A 322 1.36 8.84 -11.28
CA ASP A 322 0.81 9.52 -10.11
C ASP A 322 -0.70 9.76 -10.27
N ALA A 323 -1.34 10.22 -9.20
CA ALA A 323 -2.73 10.66 -9.20
C ALA A 323 -2.90 11.98 -8.45
N ILE A 324 -3.98 12.71 -8.74
CA ILE A 324 -4.46 13.84 -7.94
C ILE A 324 -5.55 13.35 -7.01
N ASP A 325 -5.43 13.67 -5.72
CA ASP A 325 -6.34 13.20 -4.68
C ASP A 325 -7.78 13.59 -4.97
N HIS A 326 -8.04 14.89 -5.19
CA HIS A 326 -9.35 15.38 -5.58
C HIS A 326 -9.27 16.51 -6.61
N LEU A 327 -10.15 16.47 -7.61
CA LEU A 327 -10.44 17.59 -8.49
C LEU A 327 -11.82 18.11 -8.16
N VAL A 328 -11.97 19.41 -7.90
CA VAL A 328 -13.24 20.03 -7.54
C VAL A 328 -13.62 21.04 -8.60
N LEU A 329 -14.75 20.83 -9.25
CA LEU A 329 -15.33 21.74 -10.24
C LEU A 329 -16.49 22.49 -9.62
N GLY A 330 -16.38 23.81 -9.56
CA GLY A 330 -17.42 24.73 -9.09
C GLY A 330 -17.51 26.00 -9.93
N PRO A 331 -18.28 27.00 -9.50
CA PRO A 331 -18.49 28.24 -10.24
C PRO A 331 -17.20 29.02 -10.57
N GLN A 332 -16.16 28.92 -9.73
CA GLN A 332 -14.85 29.55 -10.00
C GLN A 332 -13.94 28.74 -10.95
N GLY A 333 -14.34 27.53 -11.34
CA GLY A 333 -13.54 26.64 -12.18
C GLY A 333 -13.09 25.36 -11.49
N LEU A 334 -12.08 24.72 -12.08
CA LEU A 334 -11.51 23.45 -11.63
C LEU A 334 -10.31 23.68 -10.71
N VAL A 335 -10.38 23.18 -9.48
CA VAL A 335 -9.32 23.27 -8.48
C VAL A 335 -8.79 21.88 -8.16
N ALA A 336 -7.47 21.74 -8.07
CA ALA A 336 -6.84 20.51 -7.61
C ALA A 336 -6.61 20.58 -6.09
N VAL A 337 -7.05 19.55 -5.37
CA VAL A 337 -6.95 19.46 -3.91
C VAL A 337 -6.08 18.27 -3.53
N GLU A 338 -5.07 18.51 -2.70
CA GLU A 338 -4.23 17.47 -2.10
C GLU A 338 -4.57 17.33 -0.61
N SER A 339 -4.71 16.09 -0.14
CA SER A 339 -5.05 15.78 1.24
C SER A 339 -3.79 15.52 2.07
N VAL A 340 -3.41 16.48 2.92
CA VAL A 340 -2.22 16.33 3.77
C VAL A 340 -2.52 15.45 4.98
N PRO A 341 -1.81 14.33 5.18
CA PRO A 341 -2.09 13.43 6.30
C PRO A 341 -1.73 14.01 7.66
N GLY A 342 -2.41 13.52 8.71
CA GLY A 342 -2.02 13.79 10.09
C GLY A 342 -0.58 13.32 10.36
N GLY A 343 0.21 14.19 10.99
CA GLY A 343 1.62 13.92 11.29
C GLY A 343 2.55 13.95 10.07
N ALA A 344 2.07 14.32 8.89
CA ALA A 344 2.96 14.58 7.75
C ALA A 344 3.76 15.87 7.97
N ALA A 345 5.01 15.91 7.48
CA ALA A 345 5.86 17.09 7.60
C ALA A 345 5.20 18.36 7.01
N ALA A 346 4.48 18.23 5.88
CA ALA A 346 3.76 19.33 5.23
C ALA A 346 2.64 19.96 6.10
N ALA A 347 2.17 19.27 7.14
CA ALA A 347 1.22 19.85 8.09
C ALA A 347 1.92 20.88 8.99
N ALA A 348 3.13 20.60 9.47
CA ALA A 348 3.84 21.41 10.45
C ALA A 348 4.89 22.36 9.86
N ASP A 349 5.63 21.90 8.84
CA ASP A 349 6.76 22.61 8.26
C ASP A 349 6.36 23.34 6.96
N PRO A 350 6.52 24.68 6.88
CA PRO A 350 6.32 25.43 5.65
C PRO A 350 7.15 24.93 4.46
N SER A 351 8.42 24.52 4.66
CA SER A 351 9.27 24.07 3.55
C SER A 351 8.78 22.75 2.94
N ALA A 352 8.37 21.81 3.79
CA ALA A 352 7.70 20.57 3.36
C ALA A 352 6.35 20.86 2.68
N ARG A 353 5.60 21.88 3.14
CA ARG A 353 4.36 22.32 2.51
C ARG A 353 4.58 22.87 1.10
N ASP A 354 5.61 23.69 0.91
CA ASP A 354 5.98 24.21 -0.41
C ASP A 354 6.43 23.08 -1.35
N ALA A 355 7.13 22.07 -0.84
CA ALA A 355 7.50 20.88 -1.61
C ALA A 355 6.27 20.08 -2.06
N ALA A 356 5.29 19.88 -1.18
CA ALA A 356 4.01 19.25 -1.51
C ALA A 356 3.25 20.05 -2.58
N LEU A 357 3.20 21.38 -2.43
CA LEU A 357 2.56 22.27 -3.40
C LEU A 357 3.23 22.23 -4.78
N ARG A 358 4.58 22.28 -4.84
CA ARG A 358 5.31 22.12 -6.11
C ARG A 358 5.04 20.77 -6.78
N SER A 359 4.87 19.71 -5.99
CA SER A 359 4.49 18.38 -6.51
C SER A 359 3.08 18.39 -7.10
N LEU A 360 2.12 18.98 -6.39
CA LEU A 360 0.74 19.13 -6.85
C LEU A 360 0.64 19.99 -8.11
N ASP A 361 1.34 21.13 -8.17
CA ASP A 361 1.34 22.01 -9.35
C ASP A 361 1.83 21.27 -10.60
N ARG A 362 2.93 20.51 -10.50
CA ARG A 362 3.43 19.69 -11.63
C ARG A 362 2.39 18.68 -12.11
N ARG A 363 1.75 17.95 -11.19
CA ARG A 363 0.70 16.96 -11.49
C ARG A 363 -0.54 17.61 -12.12
N ALA A 364 -1.00 18.71 -11.53
CA ALA A 364 -2.15 19.47 -12.03
C ALA A 364 -1.92 20.01 -13.44
N ARG A 365 -0.72 20.56 -13.73
CA ARG A 365 -0.39 21.02 -15.09
C ARG A 365 -0.25 19.88 -16.09
N ALA A 366 0.30 18.74 -15.68
CA ALA A 366 0.39 17.57 -16.53
C ALA A 366 -1.00 17.07 -16.92
N LEU A 367 -1.90 16.94 -15.93
CA LEU A 367 -3.30 16.58 -16.18
C LEU A 367 -3.99 17.62 -17.07
N ALA A 368 -3.86 18.91 -16.75
CA ALA A 368 -4.51 20.00 -17.48
C ALA A 368 -4.13 20.01 -18.97
N ARG A 369 -2.85 19.80 -19.30
CA ARG A 369 -2.37 19.73 -20.68
C ARG A 369 -2.90 18.52 -21.43
N GLU A 370 -2.99 17.38 -20.77
CA GLU A 370 -3.39 16.14 -21.43
C GLU A 370 -4.90 16.04 -21.64
N MET A 371 -5.67 16.49 -20.65
CA MET A 371 -7.13 16.46 -20.67
C MET A 371 -7.74 17.70 -21.33
N GLU A 372 -6.91 18.68 -21.68
CA GLU A 372 -7.32 20.01 -22.20
C GLU A 372 -8.29 20.74 -21.24
N VAL A 373 -8.13 20.55 -19.93
CA VAL A 373 -8.97 21.20 -18.90
C VAL A 373 -8.15 22.23 -18.11
N PRO A 374 -8.63 23.47 -17.94
CA PRO A 374 -7.92 24.49 -17.16
C PRO A 374 -8.09 24.23 -15.66
N VAL A 375 -7.02 23.77 -15.01
CA VAL A 375 -6.92 23.87 -13.55
C VAL A 375 -6.59 25.31 -13.19
N VAL A 376 -7.41 25.95 -12.36
CA VAL A 376 -7.31 27.38 -12.05
C VAL A 376 -6.70 27.68 -10.68
N GLY A 377 -6.55 26.66 -9.83
CA GLY A 377 -5.99 26.83 -8.50
C GLY A 377 -5.65 25.51 -7.82
N LEU A 378 -4.85 25.60 -6.76
CA LEU A 378 -4.34 24.48 -5.98
C LEU A 378 -4.72 24.65 -4.51
N VAL A 379 -5.14 23.58 -3.85
CA VAL A 379 -5.51 23.60 -2.43
C VAL A 379 -4.85 22.46 -1.69
N LEU A 380 -4.19 22.78 -0.57
CA LEU A 380 -3.74 21.82 0.41
C LEU A 380 -4.77 21.72 1.54
N SER A 381 -5.43 20.57 1.65
CA SER A 381 -6.37 20.22 2.73
C SER A 381 -5.58 19.71 3.94
N LEU A 382 -5.32 20.61 4.89
CA LEU A 382 -4.55 20.31 6.09
C LEU A 382 -5.43 19.73 7.20
N PRO A 383 -4.88 18.88 8.09
CA PRO A 383 -5.60 18.42 9.27
C PRO A 383 -6.19 19.57 10.08
N SER A 384 -7.37 19.34 10.66
CA SER A 384 -8.06 20.35 11.47
C SER A 384 -7.22 20.73 12.69
N GLY A 385 -7.24 22.01 13.06
CA GLY A 385 -6.47 22.56 14.19
C GLY A 385 -5.05 23.02 13.84
N ILE A 386 -4.57 22.79 12.61
CA ILE A 386 -3.29 23.33 12.13
C ILE A 386 -3.40 24.80 11.75
N LEU A 387 -4.51 25.18 11.09
CA LEU A 387 -4.77 26.55 10.64
C LEU A 387 -5.98 27.15 11.38
N GLY A 388 -6.02 28.48 11.42
CA GLY A 388 -7.16 29.26 11.88
C GLY A 388 -8.33 29.22 10.90
N ALA A 389 -9.32 30.10 11.10
CA ALA A 389 -10.57 30.10 10.35
C ALA A 389 -10.47 30.64 8.91
N ALA A 390 -9.35 31.25 8.53
CA ALA A 390 -9.15 31.83 7.21
C ALA A 390 -8.22 30.94 6.36
N PRO A 391 -8.43 30.86 5.03
CA PRO A 391 -7.50 30.19 4.14
C PRO A 391 -6.17 30.94 4.14
N VAL A 392 -5.06 30.21 4.22
CA VAL A 392 -3.73 30.80 4.07
C VAL A 392 -3.35 30.75 2.60
N VAL A 393 -3.12 31.92 2.00
CA VAL A 393 -2.62 32.03 0.62
C VAL A 393 -1.13 31.70 0.64
N LEU A 394 -0.74 30.61 -0.01
CA LEU A 394 0.66 30.13 -0.04
C LEU A 394 1.44 30.75 -1.19
N HIS A 395 0.80 30.81 -2.36
CA HIS A 395 1.33 31.52 -3.51
C HIS A 395 0.24 32.43 -4.05
N ALA A 396 0.43 33.72 -3.81
CA ALA A 396 -0.12 34.77 -4.64
C ALA A 396 1.05 35.57 -5.19
N ALA A 397 1.19 35.57 -6.52
CA ALA A 397 1.70 36.71 -7.28
C ALA A 397 3.23 36.96 -7.42
N ASP A 398 4.16 36.06 -7.06
CA ASP A 398 5.59 36.28 -7.44
C ASP A 398 6.00 35.59 -8.75
N ASP A 399 5.32 34.50 -9.13
CA ASP A 399 5.43 33.90 -10.46
C ASP A 399 4.11 34.08 -11.21
N PRO A 400 4.06 34.92 -12.26
CA PRO A 400 2.84 35.14 -13.03
C PRO A 400 2.33 33.89 -13.77
N GLN A 401 3.12 32.82 -13.85
CA GLN A 401 2.71 31.54 -14.40
C GLN A 401 2.26 30.52 -13.34
N ALA A 402 2.50 30.76 -12.05
CA ALA A 402 2.09 29.87 -10.97
C ALA A 402 0.57 29.90 -10.76
N LEU A 403 -0.02 28.73 -10.50
CA LEU A 403 -1.43 28.65 -10.13
C LEU A 403 -1.61 29.21 -8.71
N PRO A 404 -2.64 30.03 -8.45
CA PRO A 404 -2.98 30.46 -7.10
C PRO A 404 -3.12 29.26 -6.16
N ALA A 405 -2.46 29.34 -5.01
CA ALA A 405 -2.38 28.21 -4.08
C ALA A 405 -2.79 28.58 -2.66
N TYR A 406 -3.57 27.69 -2.04
CA TYR A 406 -4.17 27.90 -0.73
C TYR A 406 -3.88 26.70 0.19
N ALA A 407 -3.68 26.98 1.48
CA ALA A 407 -3.80 25.97 2.53
C ALA A 407 -5.08 26.23 3.34
N VAL A 408 -5.86 25.19 3.54
CA VAL A 408 -7.16 25.27 4.19
C VAL A 408 -7.26 24.18 5.24
N ALA A 409 -7.81 24.51 6.42
CA ALA A 409 -8.17 23.50 7.40
C ALA A 409 -9.28 22.61 6.83
N ARG A 410 -9.13 21.28 6.89
CA ARG A 410 -10.03 20.31 6.27
C ARG A 410 -11.51 20.56 6.58
N THR A 411 -11.84 20.77 7.86
CA THR A 411 -13.22 21.09 8.34
C THR A 411 -13.80 22.44 7.89
N LEU A 412 -13.04 23.22 7.12
CA LEU A 412 -13.43 24.50 6.53
C LEU A 412 -13.31 24.49 5.00
N LEU A 413 -12.88 23.36 4.41
CA LEU A 413 -12.62 23.26 2.99
C LEU A 413 -13.87 23.58 2.17
N ALA A 414 -15.00 22.96 2.52
CA ALA A 414 -16.26 23.18 1.83
C ALA A 414 -16.71 24.64 1.93
N ASP A 415 -16.62 25.23 3.12
CA ASP A 415 -17.01 26.62 3.36
C ASP A 415 -16.19 27.59 2.51
N HIS A 416 -14.87 27.40 2.42
CA HIS A 416 -13.99 28.28 1.63
C HIS A 416 -14.16 28.08 0.13
N VAL A 417 -14.30 26.85 -0.33
CA VAL A 417 -14.55 26.58 -1.76
C VAL A 417 -15.93 27.07 -2.18
N ALA A 418 -16.96 26.88 -1.34
CA ALA A 418 -18.33 27.33 -1.61
C ALA A 418 -18.46 28.86 -1.64
N ALA A 419 -17.75 29.55 -0.73
CA ALA A 419 -17.79 31.00 -0.63
C ALA A 419 -16.86 31.70 -1.64
N GLY A 420 -15.95 30.95 -2.26
CA GLY A 420 -15.03 31.39 -3.27
C GLY A 420 -13.62 31.60 -2.72
N LEU A 421 -12.63 30.99 -3.38
CA LEU A 421 -11.22 31.15 -3.03
C LEU A 421 -10.71 32.55 -3.46
N PRO A 422 -9.92 33.23 -2.60
CA PRO A 422 -9.47 34.59 -2.86
C PRO A 422 -8.62 34.72 -4.13
N GLY A 423 -8.99 35.59 -5.06
CA GLY A 423 -8.22 35.80 -6.30
C GLY A 423 -8.59 34.85 -7.44
N LEU A 424 -9.51 33.90 -7.24
CA LEU A 424 -10.14 33.18 -8.33
C LEU A 424 -11.41 33.90 -8.79
N HIS A 425 -11.64 33.88 -10.11
CA HIS A 425 -12.82 34.48 -10.73
C HIS A 425 -13.81 33.42 -11.20
N ALA A 426 -15.08 33.80 -11.32
CA ALA A 426 -16.10 32.92 -11.89
C ALA A 426 -15.68 32.49 -13.31
N MET A 427 -15.77 31.19 -13.58
CA MET A 427 -15.55 30.64 -14.91
C MET A 427 -16.83 30.73 -15.72
N ASP A 428 -16.67 31.01 -17.02
CA ASP A 428 -17.78 31.03 -17.96
C ASP A 428 -18.60 29.71 -17.93
N PRO A 429 -19.95 29.76 -17.92
CA PRO A 429 -20.79 28.57 -17.83
C PRO A 429 -20.61 27.55 -18.96
N GLU A 430 -20.38 27.99 -20.20
CA GLU A 430 -20.15 27.07 -21.33
C GLU A 430 -18.81 26.35 -21.14
N ARG A 431 -17.79 27.10 -20.70
CA ARG A 431 -16.49 26.51 -20.36
C ARG A 431 -16.58 25.54 -19.19
N LEU A 432 -17.34 25.85 -18.14
CA LEU A 432 -17.59 24.94 -17.02
C LEU A 432 -18.24 23.63 -17.47
N LEU A 433 -19.24 23.72 -18.37
CA LEU A 433 -19.89 22.55 -18.94
C LEU A 433 -18.89 21.71 -19.76
N ALA A 434 -18.08 22.35 -20.60
CA ALA A 434 -17.05 21.66 -21.38
C ALA A 434 -16.03 20.91 -20.50
N VAL A 435 -15.56 21.56 -19.42
CA VAL A 435 -14.66 20.94 -18.44
C VAL A 435 -15.32 19.76 -17.74
N ARG A 436 -16.58 19.92 -17.32
CA ARG A 436 -17.35 18.83 -16.70
C ARG A 436 -17.46 17.64 -17.65
N THR A 437 -17.84 17.87 -18.90
CA THR A 437 -17.99 16.82 -19.92
C THR A 437 -16.67 16.08 -20.15
N ARG A 438 -15.56 16.82 -20.31
CA ARG A 438 -14.21 16.22 -20.43
C ARG A 438 -13.86 15.34 -19.24
N LEU A 439 -14.06 15.83 -18.01
CA LEU A 439 -13.76 15.05 -16.81
C LEU A 439 -14.68 13.83 -16.64
N VAL A 440 -15.93 13.88 -17.08
CA VAL A 440 -16.82 12.71 -17.02
C VAL A 440 -16.40 11.62 -18.02
N LEU A 441 -15.99 12.01 -19.23
CA LEU A 441 -15.68 11.07 -20.31
C LEU A 441 -14.25 10.52 -20.23
N ASP A 442 -13.29 11.38 -19.92
CA ASP A 442 -11.87 11.09 -20.15
C ASP A 442 -11.10 10.82 -18.84
N ALA A 443 -11.66 11.16 -17.66
CA ALA A 443 -10.95 10.98 -16.40
C ALA A 443 -10.77 9.50 -16.06
N ARG A 444 -9.54 9.13 -15.71
CA ARG A 444 -9.18 7.77 -15.26
C ARG A 444 -8.94 7.80 -13.76
N PHE A 445 -9.36 6.74 -13.08
CA PHE A 445 -9.21 6.62 -11.63
C PHE A 445 -8.14 5.59 -11.27
N VAL A 446 -7.49 5.76 -10.12
CA VAL A 446 -6.49 4.83 -9.55
C VAL A 446 -7.02 3.97 -8.41
#